data_AF-A0A962TBS4-F1
#
_entry.id   AF-A0A962TBS4-F1
#
_cell.length_a   1.000
_cell.length_b   1.000
_cell.length_c   1.000
_cell.angle_alpha   90.00
_cell.angle_beta   90.00
_cell.angle_gamma   90.00
#
_symmetry.space_group_name_H-M   'P 1'
#
loop_
_entity.id
_entity.type
_entity.pdbx_description
1 polymer ?
#
loop_
_entity_poly.entity_id
_entity_poly.type
_entity_poly.pdbx_seq_one_letter_code
_entity_poly.pdbx_strand_id
1 'polypeptide(L)' 'MLNTSRTTLVWDLFVRTFHWSLVTAFAVGWATAESLPALHRQIGYFIAVLIALRLLWGLIGTREAR' A
#
# COMPACT_ATOMS: atom_id res chain seq x y z
N MET A 1 8.44 -18.70 -36.18
CA MET A 1 8.12 -17.43 -35.51
C MET A 1 7.73 -17.75 -34.07
N LEU A 2 8.65 -17.65 -33.11
CA LEU A 2 8.32 -17.92 -31.70
C LEU A 2 7.70 -16.64 -31.12
N ASN A 3 6.38 -16.63 -30.98
CA ASN A 3 5.66 -15.53 -30.36
C ASN A 3 5.83 -15.65 -28.84
N THR A 4 6.90 -15.06 -28.30
CA THR A 4 7.06 -14.90 -26.86
C THR A 4 6.06 -13.88 -26.36
N SER A 5 4.86 -14.33 -26.02
CA SER A 5 3.86 -13.52 -25.32
C SER A 5 4.45 -13.10 -23.98
N ARG A 6 5.04 -11.90 -23.92
CA ARG A 6 5.48 -11.29 -22.66
C ARG A 6 4.22 -11.01 -21.85
N THR A 7 3.98 -11.82 -20.83
CA THR A 7 3.00 -11.56 -19.78
C THR A 7 3.47 -10.33 -19.01
N THR A 8 2.98 -9.16 -19.42
CA THR A 8 3.10 -7.94 -18.62
C THR A 8 2.24 -8.14 -17.37
N LEU A 9 2.86 -8.09 -16.20
CA LEU A 9 2.11 -8.00 -14.95
C LEU A 9 1.48 -6.60 -14.92
N VAL A 10 0.28 -6.47 -15.50
CA VAL A 10 -0.47 -5.21 -15.60
C VAL A 10 -0.78 -4.63 -14.22
N TRP A 11 -0.78 -5.50 -13.21
CA TRP A 11 -1.11 -5.10 -11.86
C TRP A 11 0.05 -5.37 -10.88
N ASP A 12 0.68 -4.29 -10.44
CA ASP A 12 1.71 -4.29 -9.41
C ASP A 12 1.15 -4.86 -8.09
N LEU A 13 1.66 -6.04 -7.71
CA LEU A 13 1.25 -6.74 -6.50
C LEU A 13 1.48 -5.89 -5.25
N PHE A 14 2.56 -5.10 -5.21
CA PHE A 14 2.86 -4.19 -4.11
C PHE A 14 1.76 -3.14 -3.95
N VAL A 15 1.29 -2.56 -5.06
CA VAL A 15 0.22 -1.55 -5.04
C VAL A 15 -1.10 -2.12 -4.52
N ARG A 16 -1.44 -3.38 -4.82
CA ARG A 16 -2.63 -4.04 -4.22
C ARG A 16 -2.50 -4.16 -2.73
N THR A 17 -1.38 -4.74 -2.29
CA THR A 17 -1.15 -5.04 -0.89
C THR A 17 -1.18 -3.75 -0.08
N PHE A 18 -0.48 -2.71 -0.56
CA PHE A 18 -0.55 -1.38 0.04
C PHE A 18 -1.99 -0.85 0.11
N HIS A 19 -2.74 -0.89 -0.99
CA HIS A 19 -4.09 -0.35 -1.02
C HIS A 19 -5.04 -1.06 -0.04
N TRP A 20 -5.06 -2.39 -0.05
CA TRP A 20 -5.91 -3.15 0.85
C TRP A 20 -5.48 -3.01 2.31
N SER A 21 -4.18 -2.97 2.61
CA SER A 21 -3.68 -2.67 3.96
C SER A 21 -4.12 -1.30 4.44
N LEU A 22 -4.09 -0.28 3.57
CA LEU A 22 -4.55 1.07 3.90
C LEU A 22 -6.05 1.11 4.19
N VAL A 23 -6.87 0.44 3.36
CA VAL A 23 -8.32 0.33 3.57
C VAL A 23 -8.63 -0.34 4.91
N THR A 24 -7.99 -1.46 5.22
CA THR A 24 -8.18 -2.16 6.50
C THR A 24 -7.74 -1.30 7.67
N ALA A 25 -6.56 -0.66 7.60
CA ALA A 25 -6.08 0.22 8.65
C ALA A 25 -7.04 1.39 8.89
N PHE A 26 -7.54 2.02 7.83
CA PHE A 26 -8.51 3.10 7.94
C PHE A 26 -9.80 2.64 8.61
N ALA A 27 -10.36 1.49 8.20
CA ALA A 27 -11.57 0.93 8.79
C ALA A 27 -11.41 0.62 10.29
N VAL A 28 -10.28 0.02 10.68
CA VAL A 28 -9.96 -0.25 12.09
C VAL A 28 -9.76 1.06 12.86
N GLY A 29 -9.06 2.03 12.28
CA GLY A 29 -8.84 3.34 12.89
C GLY A 29 -10.16 4.05 13.17
N TRP A 30 -11.08 4.05 12.19
CA TRP A 30 -12.42 4.61 12.35
C TRP A 30 -13.22 3.90 13.45
N ALA A 31 -13.27 2.57 13.44
CA ALA A 31 -14.00 1.78 14.44
C ALA A 31 -13.46 1.93 15.88
N THR A 32 -12.17 2.28 16.01
CA THR A 32 -11.48 2.39 17.31
C THR A 32 -11.38 3.83 17.83
N ALA A 33 -11.83 4.82 17.06
CA ALA A 33 -11.60 6.24 17.33
C ALA A 33 -12.15 6.69 18.70
N GLU A 34 -13.33 6.22 19.09
CA GLU A 34 -13.98 6.62 20.34
C GLU A 34 -13.78 5.61 21.47
N SER A 35 -13.65 4.32 21.14
CA SER A 35 -13.64 3.22 22.10
C SER A 35 -12.25 2.81 22.57
N LEU A 36 -11.23 2.96 21.71
CA LEU A 36 -9.88 2.42 21.93
C LEU A 36 -8.81 3.42 21.46
N PRO A 37 -8.63 4.55 22.17
CA PRO A 37 -7.75 5.64 21.73
C PRO A 37 -6.28 5.24 21.60
N ALA A 38 -5.81 4.27 22.38
CA ALA A 38 -4.46 3.73 22.24
C ALA A 38 -4.29 2.98 20.92
N LEU A 39 -5.27 2.15 20.55
CA LEU A 39 -5.25 1.40 19.29
C LEU A 39 -5.44 2.33 18.10
N HIS A 40 -6.33 3.31 18.18
CA HIS A 40 -6.49 4.34 17.14
C HIS A 40 -5.16 5.06 16.83
N ARG A 41 -4.37 5.43 17.86
CA ARG A 41 -3.03 6.01 17.68
C ARG A 41 -2.06 5.04 17.01
N GLN A 42 -2.03 3.77 17.43
CA GLN A 42 -1.16 2.76 16.83
C GLN A 42 -1.48 2.54 15.35
N ILE A 43 -2.77 2.50 15.00
CA ILE A 43 -3.24 2.41 13.62
C ILE A 43 -2.85 3.65 12.81
N GLY A 44 -2.90 4.84 13.41
CA GLY A 44 -2.38 6.06 12.80
C GLY A 44 -0.90 5.96 12.43
N TYR A 45 -0.06 5.44 13.32
CA TYR A 45 1.36 5.18 13.01
C TYR A 45 1.55 4.12 11.93
N PHE A 46 0.73 3.06 11.94
CA PHE A 46 0.76 2.05 10.88
C PHE A 46 0.42 2.65 9.50
N ILE A 47 -0.60 3.51 9.42
CA ILE A 47 -0.94 4.25 8.20
C ILE A 47 0.23 5.14 7.76
N ALA A 48 0.88 5.86 8.69
CA ALA A 48 2.04 6.67 8.36
C ALA A 48 3.21 5.85 7.76
N VAL A 49 3.47 4.66 8.31
CA VAL A 49 4.47 3.71 7.76
C VAL A 49 4.06 3.24 6.36
N LEU A 50 2.80 2.86 6.16
CA LEU A 50 2.30 2.49 4.84
C LEU A 50 2.53 3.63 3.83
N ILE A 51 2.18 4.87 4.18
CA ILE A 51 2.39 6.04 3.31
C ILE A 51 3.87 6.22 2.99
N ALA A 52 4.76 6.10 3.98
CA ALA A 52 6.20 6.17 3.74
C ALA A 52 6.66 5.08 2.75
N LEU A 53 6.20 3.84 2.90
CA LEU A 53 6.48 2.75 1.95
C LEU A 53 5.98 3.07 0.54
N ARG A 54 4.80 3.70 0.43
CA ARG A 54 4.25 4.14 -0.86
C ARG A 54 5.10 5.19 -1.54
N LEU A 55 5.59 6.17 -0.78
CA LEU A 55 6.48 7.21 -1.27
C LEU A 55 7.82 6.60 -1.72
N LEU A 56 8.40 5.71 -0.90
CA LEU A 56 9.63 4.99 -1.27
C LEU A 56 9.45 4.18 -2.57
N TRP A 57 8.33 3.48 -2.73
CA TRP A 57 8.04 2.76 -3.97
C TRP A 57 7.86 3.69 -5.17
N GLY A 58 7.18 4.83 -4.98
CA GLY A 58 7.04 5.85 -6.02
C GLY A 58 8.38 6.46 -6.43
N LEU A 59 9.38 6.48 -5.54
CA LEU A 59 10.73 6.94 -5.84
C LEU A 59 11.59 5.84 -6.49
N ILE A 60 11.53 4.61 -5.98
CA ILE A 60 12.32 3.46 -6.49
C ILE A 60 11.80 2.97 -7.85
N GLY A 61 10.48 2.94 -8.04
CA GLY A 61 9.81 2.48 -9.26
C GLY A 61 9.97 3.39 -10.48
N THR A 62 10.76 4.47 -10.40
CA THR A 62 11.01 5.40 -11.52
C THR A 62 12.23 5.03 -12.37
N ARG A 63 12.93 3.92 -12.09
CA ARG A 63 14.22 3.63 -12.74
C ARG A 63 14.20 2.87 -14.08
N GLU A 64 13.09 2.31 -14.55
CA GLU A 64 13.07 1.58 -15.83
C GLU A 64 11.75 1.79 -16.61
N ALA A 65 11.40 3.04 -16.89
CA ALA A 65 10.30 3.37 -17.79
C ALA A 65 10.70 4.43 -18.82
N ARG A 66 11.67 4.07 -19.67
CA ARG A 66 11.67 4.47 -21.08
C ARG A 66 11.98 3.27 -21.95
#